data_AF-A0A183TAR7-F1
#
_entry.id   AF-A0A183TAR7-F1
#
_cell.length_a   1.000
_cell.length_b   1.000
_cell.length_c   1.000
_cell.angle_alpha   90.00
_cell.angle_beta   90.00
_cell.angle_gamma   90.00
#
_symmetry.space_group_name_H-M   'P 1'
#
loop_
_entity.id
_entity.type
_entity.pdbx_description
1 polymer ?
#
loop_
_entity_poly.entity_id
_entity_poly.type
_entity_poly.pdbx_seq_one_letter_code
_entity_poly.pdbx_strand_id
1 'polypeptide(L)'
;LLLSNTFFRLPTREKATWMHPRSRRWHLLDYVLVRRRDRRDVLVTKVISDSVGWTDIRLVFSQMRIRLQPRRRRQGKRPPGKLNTR
;
A
#
# COMPACT_ATOMS: atom_id res chain seq x y z
N LEU A 1 8.28 -11.41 -3.44
CA LEU A 1 7.87 -9.99 -3.26
C LEU A 1 7.94 -9.30 -4.59
N LEU A 2 7.31 -8.13 -4.73
CA LEU A 2 7.09 -7.52 -6.02
C LEU A 2 7.11 -5.97 -5.91
N LEU A 3 7.84 -5.27 -6.79
CA LEU A 3 8.04 -3.80 -6.77
C LEU A 3 6.92 -3.06 -7.51
N SER A 4 5.97 -2.47 -6.80
CA SER A 4 4.76 -1.91 -7.46
C SER A 4 5.01 -0.71 -8.36
N ASN A 5 6.08 0.03 -8.09
CA ASN A 5 6.55 1.17 -8.87
C ASN A 5 6.87 0.83 -10.33
N THR A 6 7.11 -0.45 -10.63
CA THR A 6 7.42 -0.94 -11.99
C THR A 6 6.24 -1.56 -12.73
N PHE A 7 5.09 -1.82 -12.07
CA PHE A 7 3.96 -2.48 -12.76
C PHE A 7 3.25 -1.61 -13.75
N PHE A 8 3.15 -0.32 -13.45
CA PHE A 8 2.41 0.60 -14.27
C PHE A 8 3.36 1.43 -15.11
N ARG A 9 3.02 1.58 -16.40
CA ARG A 9 3.72 2.51 -17.30
C ARG A 9 3.28 3.93 -16.98
N LEU A 10 3.81 4.48 -15.90
CA LEU A 10 3.62 5.89 -15.55
C LEU A 10 4.65 6.80 -16.23
N PRO A 11 4.34 8.09 -16.43
CA PRO A 11 5.31 9.10 -16.84
C PRO A 11 6.51 9.14 -15.89
N THR A 12 7.70 9.43 -16.42
CA THR A 12 8.95 9.47 -15.62
C THR A 12 8.86 10.43 -14.43
N ARG A 13 8.10 11.53 -14.56
CA ARG A 13 7.86 12.50 -13.48
C ARG A 13 7.11 11.91 -12.29
N GLU A 14 6.30 10.88 -12.51
CA GLU A 14 5.51 10.18 -11.49
C GLU A 14 6.20 8.91 -10.96
N LYS A 15 7.42 8.64 -11.41
CA LYS A 15 8.23 7.48 -11.01
C LYS A 15 9.44 7.82 -10.18
N ALA A 16 9.89 9.08 -10.18
CA ALA A 16 11.08 9.48 -9.45
C ALA A 16 10.70 10.18 -8.15
N THR A 17 11.28 9.70 -7.06
CA THR A 17 10.96 10.16 -5.72
C THR A 17 11.91 11.22 -5.21
N TRP A 18 13.18 11.20 -5.63
CA TRP A 18 14.19 12.09 -5.10
C TRP A 18 14.96 12.82 -6.20
N MET A 19 15.19 14.13 -6.03
CA MET A 19 16.14 14.85 -6.87
C MET A 19 17.46 15.00 -6.13
N HIS A 20 18.55 14.57 -6.76
CA HIS A 20 19.87 14.81 -6.20
C HIS A 20 20.21 16.31 -6.26
N PRO A 21 20.51 17.00 -5.14
CA PRO A 21 20.70 18.46 -5.12
C PRO A 21 21.81 18.96 -6.06
N ARG A 22 22.94 18.25 -6.09
CA ARG A 22 24.11 18.61 -6.92
C ARG A 22 23.96 18.27 -8.41
N SER A 23 23.47 17.07 -8.74
CA SER A 23 23.42 16.59 -10.13
C SER A 23 22.09 16.89 -10.83
N ARG A 24 21.08 17.34 -10.08
CA ARG A 24 19.70 17.57 -10.55
C ARG A 24 19.09 16.36 -11.25
N ARG A 25 19.59 15.16 -10.95
CA ARG A 25 19.08 13.91 -11.49
C ARG A 25 17.99 13.36 -10.59
N TRP A 26 16.95 12.87 -11.23
CA TRP A 26 15.81 12.22 -10.60
C TRP A 26 16.12 10.75 -10.34
N HIS A 27 15.97 10.30 -9.10
CA HIS A 27 16.19 8.93 -8.67
C HIS A 27 14.91 8.35 -8.05
N LEU A 28 14.71 7.05 -8.23
CA LEU A 28 13.68 6.27 -7.54
C LEU A 28 14.32 5.57 -6.35
N LEU A 29 14.11 6.11 -5.14
CA LEU A 29 14.65 5.56 -3.89
C LEU A 29 13.58 4.82 -3.08
N ASP A 30 12.34 5.29 -3.14
CA ASP A 30 11.27 4.75 -2.31
C ASP A 30 10.45 3.69 -3.06
N TYR A 31 10.47 2.46 -2.55
CA TYR A 31 9.81 1.32 -3.16
C TYR A 31 8.64 0.82 -2.32
N VAL A 32 7.49 0.62 -2.98
CA VAL A 32 6.36 -0.08 -2.37
C VAL A 32 6.47 -1.56 -2.72
N LEU A 33 6.69 -2.39 -1.69
CA LEU A 33 6.79 -3.84 -1.81
C LEU A 33 5.43 -4.50 -1.57
N VAL A 34 4.99 -5.28 -2.54
CA VAL A 34 3.72 -6.02 -2.48
C VAL A 34 3.98 -7.52 -2.55
N ARG A 35 3.15 -8.32 -1.86
CA ARG A 35 3.20 -9.77 -2.01
C ARG A 35 2.71 -10.15 -3.39
N ARG A 36 3.30 -11.18 -3.99
CA ARG A 36 2.96 -11.61 -5.36
C ARG A 36 1.48 -11.99 -5.53
N ARG A 37 0.86 -12.55 -4.49
CA ARG A 37 -0.57 -12.90 -4.47
C ARG A 37 -1.50 -11.69 -4.52
N ASP A 38 -1.08 -10.57 -3.92
CA ASP A 38 -1.88 -9.34 -3.80
C ASP A 38 -1.62 -8.40 -5.00
N ARG A 39 -0.88 -8.87 -6.02
CA ARG A 39 -0.53 -8.09 -7.22
C ARG A 39 -1.76 -7.55 -7.94
N ARG A 40 -2.84 -8.34 -8.02
CA ARG A 40 -4.09 -7.97 -8.72
C ARG A 40 -4.86 -6.87 -7.99
N ASP A 41 -4.56 -6.64 -6.72
CA ASP A 41 -5.23 -5.65 -5.90
C ASP A 41 -4.53 -4.29 -5.94
N VAL A 42 -3.33 -4.20 -6.50
CA VAL A 42 -2.65 -2.91 -6.74
C VAL A 42 -3.31 -2.22 -7.93
N LEU A 43 -3.86 -1.02 -7.72
CA LEU A 43 -4.52 -0.24 -8.76
C LEU A 43 -3.57 0.75 -9.44
N VAL A 44 -2.81 1.49 -8.64
CA VAL A 44 -1.81 2.44 -9.13
C VAL A 44 -0.76 2.67 -8.05
N THR A 45 0.49 2.90 -8.46
CA THR A 45 1.54 3.40 -7.58
C THR A 45 2.19 4.59 -8.26
N LYS A 46 1.92 5.81 -7.80
CA LYS A 46 2.42 7.04 -8.41
C LYS A 46 3.07 7.94 -7.38
N VAL A 47 4.05 8.71 -7.82
CA VAL A 47 4.63 9.79 -7.03
C VAL A 47 3.70 11.00 -7.09
N ILE A 48 3.38 11.57 -5.93
CA ILE A 48 2.65 12.83 -5.79
C ILE A 48 3.67 13.92 -5.44
N SER A 49 3.71 14.98 -6.25
CA SER A 49 4.65 16.10 -6.11
C SER A 49 4.01 17.35 -5.50
N ASP A 50 2.97 17.19 -4.69
CA ASP A 50 2.17 18.32 -4.22
C ASP A 50 2.77 18.96 -2.95
N SER A 51 3.39 20.12 -3.18
CA SER A 51 3.76 21.20 -2.26
C SER A 51 4.14 20.86 -0.81
N VAL A 52 5.41 20.52 -0.60
CA VAL A 52 6.16 21.09 0.54
C VAL A 52 7.49 21.55 -0.05
N GLY A 53 7.66 22.86 -0.25
CA GLY A 53 8.78 23.48 -0.97
C GLY A 53 10.16 23.36 -0.30
N TRP A 54 10.38 22.32 0.52
CA TRP A 54 11.55 22.20 1.39
C TRP A 54 12.23 20.83 1.34
N THR A 55 11.67 19.84 0.65
CA THR A 55 12.22 18.48 0.67
C THR A 55 12.52 17.99 -0.74
N ASP A 56 13.75 17.54 -0.98
CA ASP A 56 14.16 16.87 -2.23
C ASP A 56 13.43 15.54 -2.46
N ILE A 57 12.55 15.13 -1.53
CA ILE A 57 11.81 13.86 -1.50
C ILE A 57 10.33 14.13 -1.81
N ARG A 58 9.80 13.43 -2.81
CA ARG A 58 8.39 13.39 -3.19
C ARG A 58 7.68 12.23 -2.49
N LEU A 59 6.36 12.31 -2.35
CA LEU A 59 5.61 11.24 -1.68
C LEU A 59 5.29 10.12 -2.69
N VAL A 60 5.55 8.86 -2.32
CA VAL A 60 5.05 7.70 -3.09
C VAL A 60 3.68 7.30 -2.55
N PHE A 61 2.68 7.30 -3.42
CA PHE A 61 1.33 6.87 -3.10
C PHE A 61 0.98 5.59 -3.86
N SER A 62 0.42 4.60 -3.18
CA SER A 62 -0.09 3.38 -3.81
C SER A 62 -1.55 3.13 -3.45
N GLN A 63 -2.40 3.11 -4.45
CA GLN A 63 -3.80 2.73 -4.31
C GLN A 63 -3.93 1.21 -4.42
N MET A 64 -4.61 0.60 -3.44
CA MET A 64 -4.81 -0.84 -3.39
C MET A 64 -6.24 -1.21 -2.97
N ARG A 65 -6.78 -2.30 -3.53
CA ARG A 65 -8.06 -2.91 -3.16
C ARG A 65 -7.84 -3.98 -2.09
N ILE A 66 -7.64 -3.54 -0.86
CA ILE A 66 -7.44 -4.48 0.26
C ILE A 66 -8.81 -5.03 0.70
N ARG A 67 -9.02 -6.33 0.55
CA ARG A 67 -10.19 -7.02 1.12
C ARG A 67 -9.83 -7.56 2.49
N LEU A 68 -10.22 -6.84 3.54
CA LEU A 68 -10.12 -7.34 4.90
C LEU A 68 -11.28 -8.31 5.15
N GLN A 69 -10.98 -9.61 5.20
CA GLN A 69 -11.93 -10.60 5.71
C GLN A 69 -12.32 -10.21 7.14
N PRO A 70 -13.62 -10.10 7.47
CA PRO A 70 -14.05 -9.89 8.85
C PRO A 70 -13.46 -11.01 9.71
N ARG A 71 -12.61 -10.64 10.66
CA ARG A 71 -12.04 -11.60 11.61
C ARG A 71 -13.21 -12.24 12.34
N ARG A 72 -13.40 -13.56 12.21
CA ARG A 72 -14.43 -14.30 12.96
C ARG A 72 -14.29 -13.92 14.43
N ARG A 73 -15.30 -13.24 14.99
CA ARG A 73 -15.42 -13.05 16.43
C ARG A 73 -15.31 -14.45 17.05
N ARG A 74 -14.40 -14.64 18.02
CA ARG A 74 -14.45 -15.81 18.89
C ARG A 74 -15.81 -15.76 19.58
N GLN A 75 -16.80 -16.49 19.06
CA GLN A 75 -18.07 -16.64 19.76
C GLN A 75 -17.72 -17.30 21.09
N GLY A 76 -18.06 -16.63 22.19
CA GLY A 76 -17.99 -17.22 23.52
C GLY A 76 -18.76 -18.54 23.52
N LYS A 77 -18.29 -19.50 24.33
CA LYS A 77 -18.96 -20.80 24.46
C LYS A 77 -20.44 -20.56 24.76
N ARG A 78 -21.34 -21.24 24.02
CA ARG A 78 -22.77 -21.24 24.33
C ARG A 78 -22.95 -21.72 25.78
N PRO A 79 -23.71 -21.01 26.64
CA PRO A 79 -24.04 -21.53 27.95
C PRO A 79 -24.83 -22.84 27.79
N PRO A 80 -24.62 -23.84 28.68
CA PRO A 80 -25.35 -25.11 28.61
C PRO A 80 -26.86 -24.83 28.76
N GLY A 81 -27.65 -25.47 27.89
CA GLY A 81 -29.11 -25.35 27.92
C GLY A 81 -29.66 -25.80 29.27
N LYS A 82 -30.61 -25.04 29.84
CA LYS A 82 -31.30 -25.42 31.07
C LYS A 82 -32.07 -26.73 30.84
N LEU A 83 -31.75 -27.75 31.64
CA LEU A 83 -32.58 -28.94 31.81
C LEU A 83 -33.78 -28.56 32.68
N ASN A 84 -34.99 -28.65 32.13
CA ASN A 84 -36.21 -28.52 32.90
C ASN A 84 -36.48 -29.87 33.58
N THR A 85 -36.37 -29.91 34.90
CA THR A 85 -36.85 -31.03 35.71
C THR A 85 -38.38 -30.93 35.82
N ARG A 86 -39.07 -32.04 35.53
CA ARG A 86 -40.53 -32.19 35.64
C ARG A 86 -40.99 -32.20 37.09
#